data_AF-A0A3M1A459-F1
#
_entry.id   AF-A0A3M1A459-F1
#
_cell.length_a   1.000
_cell.length_b   1.000
_cell.length_c   1.000
_cell.angle_alpha   90.00
_cell.angle_beta   90.00
_cell.angle_gamma   90.00
#
_symmetry.space_group_name_H-M   'P 1'
#
loop_
_entity.id
_entity.type
_entity.pdbx_description
1 polymer ?
#
loop_
_entity_poly.entity_id
_entity_poly.type
_entity_poly.pdbx_seq_one_letter_code
_entity_poly.pdbx_strand_id
1 'polypeptide(L)'
;MLGVLAAFSGAAGEAAAHASEHGETFLGLGAEGWVAAAFFLFLGVLVWVGAHRFISQALDARAEKIRAELDEARSLKEEAQEMLARLQREQRQAKRDAEAIIAQAEEDARLLLSEAKKQIEQISERRRLAAEQKIAQAKEQALGALRAEAATLAATAARQLIHDLLEGEKGVALIDATIAEIAANRPH
;
A
#
# COMPACT_ATOMS: atom_id res chain seq x y z
N MET A 1 36.48 -27.92 32.09
CA MET A 1 36.61 -28.30 33.50
C MET A 1 36.97 -29.77 33.62
N LEU A 2 38.18 -30.13 33.16
CA LEU A 2 38.84 -31.36 33.56
C LEU A 2 39.63 -31.02 34.83
N GLY A 3 39.47 -31.78 35.92
CA GLY A 3 40.38 -31.60 37.07
C GLY A 3 39.87 -31.94 38.47
N VAL A 4 38.98 -32.92 38.67
CA VAL A 4 38.60 -33.36 40.04
C VAL A 4 38.70 -34.88 40.26
N LEU A 5 39.03 -35.69 39.24
CA LEU A 5 39.09 -37.15 39.41
C LEU A 5 40.44 -37.73 39.88
N ALA A 6 41.47 -36.93 40.13
CA ALA A 6 42.83 -37.44 40.39
C ALA A 6 43.26 -37.49 41.87
N ALA A 7 42.43 -37.06 42.82
CA ALA A 7 42.89 -36.87 44.21
C ALA A 7 42.49 -37.96 45.22
N PHE A 8 41.74 -39.00 44.81
CA PHE A 8 41.27 -40.02 45.77
C PHE A 8 41.99 -41.38 45.66
N SER A 9 42.87 -41.58 44.67
CA SER A 9 43.61 -42.84 44.53
C SER A 9 44.82 -42.97 45.47
N GLY A 10 45.23 -41.89 46.14
CA GLY A 10 46.46 -41.84 46.94
C GLY A 10 46.30 -42.21 48.42
N ALA A 11 45.10 -42.12 49.00
CA ALA A 11 44.91 -42.32 50.44
C ALA A 11 44.44 -43.74 50.83
N ALA A 12 44.06 -44.57 49.84
CA ALA A 12 43.57 -45.94 50.08
C ALA A 12 44.64 -47.03 49.85
N GLY A 13 45.78 -46.67 49.23
CA GLY A 13 46.84 -47.63 48.87
C GLY A 13 47.86 -47.92 49.99
N GLU A 14 48.06 -46.99 50.93
CA GLU A 14 49.13 -47.12 51.94
C GLU A 14 48.69 -47.77 53.26
N ALA A 15 47.39 -47.95 53.50
CA ALA A 15 46.90 -48.60 54.73
C ALA A 15 46.86 -50.14 54.67
N ALA A 16 47.12 -50.74 53.50
CA ALA A 16 47.01 -52.19 53.30
C ALA A 16 48.34 -52.96 53.46
N ALA A 17 49.48 -52.28 53.65
CA ALA A 17 50.81 -52.91 53.57
C ALA A 17 51.45 -53.32 54.91
N HIS A 18 50.78 -53.16 56.05
CA HIS A 18 51.26 -53.66 57.35
C HIS A 18 50.11 -54.09 58.24
N ALA A 19 49.56 -55.28 57.98
CA ALA A 19 48.66 -55.97 58.90
C ALA A 19 48.88 -57.48 58.85
N SER A 20 50.14 -57.90 58.92
CA SER A 20 50.49 -59.24 59.39
C SER A 20 51.11 -59.09 60.77
N GLU A 21 50.57 -59.86 61.71
CA GLU A 21 51.05 -60.15 63.07
C GLU A 21 50.23 -59.52 64.22
N HIS A 22 49.50 -60.41 64.89
CA HIS A 22 48.84 -60.31 66.20
C HIS A 22 47.63 -59.37 66.32
N GLY A 23 46.52 -59.76 65.68
CA GLY A 23 45.19 -59.30 66.11
C GLY A 23 44.71 -60.12 67.30
N GLU A 24 44.76 -59.56 68.52
CA GLU A 24 44.03 -60.13 69.64
C GLU A 24 42.54 -60.21 69.28
N THR A 25 41.96 -61.42 69.38
CA THR A 25 40.54 -61.65 69.12
C THR A 25 39.69 -61.09 70.26
N PHE A 26 39.43 -59.79 70.24
CA PHE A 26 38.40 -59.21 71.10
C PHE A 26 37.04 -59.69 70.59
N LEU A 27 36.38 -60.58 71.36
CA LEU A 27 35.07 -61.18 71.08
C LEU A 27 35.00 -62.15 69.86
N GLY A 28 36.10 -62.82 69.51
CA GLY A 28 36.10 -63.90 68.51
C GLY A 28 36.02 -63.47 67.04
N LEU A 29 36.12 -62.17 66.76
CA LEU A 29 36.18 -61.60 65.41
C LEU A 29 37.58 -61.03 65.15
N GLY A 30 38.23 -61.45 64.05
CA GLY A 30 39.51 -60.89 63.63
C GLY A 30 39.41 -59.46 63.09
N ALA A 31 40.54 -58.88 62.67
CA ALA A 31 40.59 -57.53 62.08
C ALA A 31 39.61 -57.35 60.90
N GLU A 32 39.43 -58.38 60.08
CA GLU A 32 38.47 -58.38 58.95
C GLU A 32 37.02 -58.22 59.42
N GLY A 33 36.66 -58.78 60.58
CA GLY A 33 35.30 -58.66 61.15
C GLY A 33 35.00 -57.26 61.65
N TRP A 34 35.98 -56.57 62.24
CA TRP A 34 35.83 -55.17 62.65
C TRP A 34 35.79 -54.21 61.45
N VAL A 35 36.56 -54.49 60.38
CA VAL A 35 36.48 -53.72 59.12
C VAL A 35 35.10 -53.90 58.46
N ALA A 36 34.57 -55.12 58.42
CA ALA A 36 33.22 -55.37 57.92
C ALA A 36 32.16 -54.65 58.77
N ALA A 37 32.27 -54.70 60.11
CA ALA A 37 31.36 -53.98 61.00
C ALA A 37 31.42 -52.45 60.79
N ALA A 38 32.61 -51.88 60.62
CA ALA A 38 32.78 -50.46 60.31
C ALA A 38 32.20 -50.09 58.94
N PHE A 39 32.34 -50.94 57.91
CA PHE A 39 31.74 -50.74 56.59
C PHE A 39 30.20 -50.77 56.65
N PHE A 40 29.61 -51.72 57.37
CA PHE A 40 28.16 -51.77 57.56
C PHE A 40 27.64 -50.60 58.41
N LEU A 41 28.40 -50.16 59.42
CA LEU A 41 28.07 -48.95 60.18
C LEU A 41 28.10 -47.71 59.29
N PHE A 42 29.14 -47.56 58.45
CA PHE A 42 29.24 -46.47 57.48
C PHE A 42 28.10 -46.49 56.47
N LEU A 43 27.78 -47.65 55.91
CA LEU A 43 26.66 -47.82 54.98
C LEU A 43 25.31 -47.53 55.67
N GLY A 44 25.15 -47.96 56.92
CA GLY A 44 23.98 -47.65 57.75
C GLY A 44 23.82 -46.16 57.98
N VAL A 45 24.90 -45.44 58.30
CA VAL A 45 24.91 -43.98 58.42
C VAL A 45 24.62 -43.31 57.08
N LEU A 46 25.16 -43.81 55.96
CA LEU A 46 24.91 -43.25 54.62
C LEU A 46 23.44 -43.38 54.19
N VAL A 47 22.83 -44.51 54.54
CA VAL A 47 21.39 -44.75 54.33
C VAL A 47 20.55 -43.88 55.26
N TRP A 48 20.95 -43.74 56.54
CA TRP A 48 20.26 -42.91 57.54
C TRP A 48 20.32 -41.41 57.21
N VAL A 49 21.47 -40.91 56.74
CA VAL A 49 21.65 -39.53 56.24
C VAL A 49 20.91 -39.32 54.91
N GLY A 50 20.46 -40.39 54.26
CA GLY A 50 19.62 -40.30 53.06
C GLY A 50 20.38 -39.90 51.80
N ALA A 51 21.68 -40.21 51.70
CA ALA A 51 22.51 -39.89 50.54
C ALA A 51 21.90 -40.42 49.22
N HIS A 52 21.27 -41.60 49.27
CA HIS A 52 20.53 -42.18 48.13
C HIS A 52 19.34 -41.31 47.69
N ARG A 53 18.60 -40.72 48.63
CA ARG A 53 17.45 -39.84 48.33
C ARG A 53 17.89 -38.51 47.72
N PHE A 54 19.04 -37.97 48.13
CA PHE A 54 19.54 -36.72 47.57
C PHE A 54 19.96 -36.89 46.10
N ILE A 55 20.64 -38.00 45.78
CA ILE A 55 21.04 -38.31 44.41
C ILE A 55 19.82 -38.56 43.51
N SER A 56 18.82 -39.31 43.99
CA SER A 56 17.59 -39.52 43.22
C SER A 56 16.84 -38.21 42.99
N GLN A 57 16.68 -37.37 44.01
CA GLN A 57 16.01 -36.07 43.88
C GLN A 57 16.74 -35.12 42.91
N ALA A 58 18.07 -35.11 42.91
CA ALA A 58 18.84 -34.29 41.97
C ALA A 58 18.68 -34.76 40.51
N LEU A 59 18.60 -36.08 40.29
CA LEU A 59 18.33 -36.65 38.96
C LEU A 59 16.90 -36.37 38.52
N ASP A 60 15.92 -36.55 39.41
CA ASP A 60 14.51 -36.25 39.14
C ASP A 60 14.32 -34.76 38.83
N ALA A 61 14.93 -33.86 39.59
CA ALA A 61 14.88 -32.42 39.33
C ALA A 61 15.50 -32.05 37.97
N ARG A 62 16.59 -32.72 37.57
CA ARG A 62 17.16 -32.54 36.22
C ARG A 62 16.23 -33.08 35.14
N ALA A 63 15.62 -34.25 35.36
CA ALA A 63 14.69 -34.84 34.40
C ALA A 63 13.46 -33.94 34.20
N GLU A 64 12.88 -33.41 35.28
CA GLU A 64 11.78 -32.44 35.23
C GLU A 64 12.19 -31.14 34.53
N LYS A 65 13.38 -30.61 34.81
CA LYS A 65 13.88 -29.42 34.11
C LYS A 65 14.00 -29.66 32.60
N ILE A 66 14.57 -30.79 32.20
CA ILE A 66 14.72 -31.16 30.77
C ILE A 66 13.35 -31.35 30.12
N ARG A 67 12.39 -31.98 30.81
CA ARG A 67 11.01 -32.11 30.33
C ARG A 67 10.37 -30.74 30.11
N ALA A 68 10.47 -29.85 31.09
CA ALA A 68 9.94 -28.48 30.98
C ALA A 68 10.58 -27.71 29.79
N GLU A 69 11.90 -27.77 29.65
CA GLU A 69 12.61 -27.13 28.51
C GLU A 69 12.19 -27.72 27.15
N LEU A 70 11.98 -29.04 27.08
CA LEU A 70 11.52 -29.70 25.85
C LEU A 70 10.07 -29.34 25.53
N ASP A 71 9.21 -29.22 26.53
CA ASP A 71 7.81 -28.84 26.34
C ASP A 71 7.69 -27.37 25.92
N GLU A 72 8.49 -26.48 26.51
CA GLU A 72 8.59 -25.07 26.08
C GLU A 72 9.12 -24.97 24.63
N ALA A 73 10.17 -25.72 24.29
CA ALA A 73 10.69 -25.75 22.93
C ALA A 73 9.65 -26.29 21.91
N ARG A 74 8.82 -27.26 22.31
CA ARG A 74 7.71 -27.75 21.48
C ARG A 74 6.63 -26.69 21.31
N SER A 75 6.19 -26.03 22.39
CA SER A 75 5.23 -24.93 22.32
C SER A 75 5.72 -23.83 21.39
N LEU A 76 6.98 -23.41 21.55
CA LEU A 76 7.57 -22.34 20.73
C LEU A 76 7.65 -22.73 19.25
N LYS A 77 7.92 -24.00 18.95
CA LYS A 77 7.90 -24.52 17.58
C LYS A 77 6.49 -24.50 17.00
N GLU A 78 5.50 -24.92 17.78
CA GLU A 78 4.08 -24.91 17.37
C GLU A 78 3.60 -23.49 17.09
N GLU A 79 3.90 -22.55 17.98
CA GLU A 79 3.60 -21.11 17.81
C GLU A 79 4.29 -20.53 16.56
N ALA A 80 5.56 -20.87 16.32
CA ALA A 80 6.28 -20.44 15.14
C ALA A 80 5.68 -21.01 13.84
N GLN A 81 5.23 -22.27 13.87
CA GLN A 81 4.54 -22.90 12.75
C GLN A 81 3.18 -22.27 12.49
N GLU A 82 2.42 -21.95 13.53
CA GLU A 82 1.15 -21.24 13.42
C GLU A 82 1.35 -19.84 12.84
N MET A 83 2.33 -19.10 13.34
CA MET A 83 2.67 -17.77 12.85
C MET A 83 3.09 -17.81 11.38
N LEU A 84 3.91 -18.79 10.98
CA LEU A 84 4.31 -18.97 9.58
C LEU A 84 3.08 -19.25 8.70
N ALA A 85 2.20 -20.16 9.12
CA ALA A 85 0.99 -20.49 8.38
C ALA A 85 0.07 -19.27 8.26
N ARG A 86 -0.04 -18.46 9.32
CA ARG A 86 -0.81 -17.21 9.32
C ARG A 86 -0.21 -16.20 8.34
N LEU A 87 1.09 -15.92 8.40
CA LEU A 87 1.76 -15.00 7.48
C LEU A 87 1.64 -15.44 6.02
N GLN A 88 1.73 -16.74 5.74
CA GLN A 88 1.54 -17.25 4.39
C GLN A 88 0.09 -17.07 3.90
N ARG A 89 -0.91 -17.25 4.78
CA ARG A 89 -2.32 -16.96 4.44
C ARG A 89 -2.53 -15.47 4.19
N GLU A 90 -2.02 -14.62 5.07
CA GLU A 90 -2.10 -13.16 4.95
C GLU A 90 -1.39 -12.66 3.69
N GLN A 91 -0.20 -13.18 3.37
CA GLN A 91 0.52 -12.84 2.14
C GLN A 91 -0.28 -13.22 0.88
N ARG A 92 -0.89 -14.42 0.86
CA ARG A 92 -1.74 -14.83 -0.26
C ARG A 92 -2.98 -13.95 -0.38
N GLN A 93 -3.58 -13.57 0.74
CA GLN A 93 -4.74 -12.67 0.75
C GLN A 93 -4.35 -11.28 0.24
N ALA A 94 -3.29 -10.69 0.78
CA ALA A 94 -2.79 -9.38 0.36
C ALA A 94 -2.43 -9.34 -1.14
N LYS A 95 -1.86 -10.42 -1.69
CA LYS A 95 -1.62 -10.52 -3.13
C LYS A 95 -2.91 -10.52 -3.93
N ARG A 96 -3.91 -11.33 -3.54
CA ARG A 96 -5.22 -11.34 -4.19
C ARG A 96 -5.92 -10.00 -4.10
N ASP A 97 -5.86 -9.34 -2.94
CA ASP A 97 -6.47 -8.03 -2.73
C ASP A 97 -5.78 -6.98 -3.62
N ALA A 98 -4.44 -7.01 -3.73
CA ALA A 98 -3.71 -6.13 -4.63
C ALA A 98 -4.06 -6.36 -6.10
N GLU A 99 -4.14 -7.62 -6.54
CA GLU A 99 -4.58 -7.98 -7.90
C GLU A 99 -6.01 -7.49 -8.17
N ALA A 100 -6.92 -7.65 -7.20
CA ALA A 100 -8.30 -7.17 -7.30
C ALA A 100 -8.37 -5.64 -7.38
N ILE A 101 -7.57 -4.92 -6.57
CA ILE A 101 -7.48 -3.45 -6.61
C ILE A 101 -6.99 -2.99 -7.99
N ILE A 102 -5.96 -3.63 -8.55
CA ILE A 102 -5.44 -3.29 -9.87
C ILE A 102 -6.51 -3.54 -10.95
N ALA A 103 -7.16 -4.71 -10.91
CA ALA A 103 -8.21 -5.04 -11.87
C ALA A 103 -9.38 -4.04 -11.83
N GLN A 104 -9.82 -3.66 -10.63
CA GLN A 104 -10.87 -2.65 -10.44
C GLN A 104 -10.41 -1.28 -10.96
N ALA A 105 -9.20 -0.85 -10.62
CA ALA A 105 -8.66 0.43 -11.08
C ALA A 105 -8.56 0.51 -12.61
N GLU A 106 -8.19 -0.59 -13.27
CA GLU A 106 -8.19 -0.67 -14.73
C GLU A 106 -9.60 -0.59 -15.32
N GLU A 107 -10.58 -1.26 -14.71
CA GLU A 107 -11.98 -1.19 -15.14
C GLU A 107 -12.53 0.24 -14.99
N ASP A 108 -12.31 0.86 -13.84
CA ASP A 108 -12.71 2.23 -13.55
C ASP A 108 -12.03 3.21 -14.52
N ALA A 109 -10.74 3.02 -14.81
CA ALA A 109 -10.02 3.83 -15.79
C ALA A 109 -10.59 3.68 -17.20
N ARG A 110 -10.96 2.45 -17.62
CA ARG A 110 -11.60 2.20 -18.92
C ARG A 110 -12.98 2.87 -19.01
N LEU A 111 -13.78 2.79 -17.95
CA LEU A 111 -15.09 3.43 -17.87
C LEU A 111 -14.96 4.96 -17.92
N LEU A 112 -14.05 5.52 -17.13
CA LEU A 112 -13.79 6.96 -17.10
C LEU A 112 -13.29 7.48 -18.45
N LEU A 113 -12.40 6.74 -19.12
CA LEU A 113 -11.95 7.08 -20.49
C LEU A 113 -13.09 7.07 -21.50
N SER A 114 -13.96 6.07 -21.43
CA SER A 114 -15.15 5.97 -22.30
C SER A 114 -16.09 7.13 -22.08
N GLU A 115 -16.37 7.47 -20.82
CA GLU A 115 -17.23 8.58 -20.45
C GLU A 115 -16.62 9.93 -20.85
N ALA A 116 -15.34 10.16 -20.55
CA ALA A 116 -14.62 11.36 -20.93
C ALA A 116 -14.63 11.56 -22.46
N LYS A 117 -14.42 10.50 -23.25
CA LYS A 117 -14.52 10.57 -24.71
C LYS A 117 -15.92 11.00 -25.16
N LYS A 118 -16.98 10.42 -24.58
CA LYS A 118 -18.37 10.82 -24.90
C LYS A 118 -18.62 12.28 -24.54
N GLN A 119 -18.15 12.75 -23.39
CA GLN A 119 -18.30 14.14 -22.97
C GLN A 119 -17.53 15.10 -23.89
N ILE A 120 -16.30 14.75 -24.28
CA ILE A 120 -15.50 15.55 -25.22
C ILE A 120 -16.20 15.65 -26.57
N GLU A 121 -16.73 14.54 -27.10
CA GLU A 121 -17.47 14.52 -28.36
C GLU A 121 -18.70 15.46 -28.30
N GLN A 122 -19.48 15.36 -27.21
CA GLN A 122 -20.65 16.22 -26.99
C GLN A 122 -20.27 17.71 -26.88
N ILE A 123 -19.19 18.03 -26.17
CA ILE A 123 -18.70 19.41 -26.03
C ILE A 123 -18.17 19.92 -27.37
N SER A 124 -17.44 19.09 -28.13
CA SER A 124 -16.90 19.42 -29.44
C SER A 124 -18.04 19.76 -30.41
N GLU A 125 -19.07 18.91 -30.48
CA GLU A 125 -20.21 19.13 -31.37
C GLU A 125 -20.99 20.39 -30.98
N ARG A 126 -21.24 20.62 -29.68
CA ARG A 126 -21.89 21.86 -29.21
C ARG A 126 -21.07 23.11 -29.55
N ARG A 127 -19.74 23.05 -29.39
CA ARG A 127 -18.85 24.17 -29.75
C ARG A 127 -18.82 24.41 -31.25
N ARG A 128 -18.84 23.35 -32.05
CA ARG A 128 -18.93 23.43 -33.51
C ARG A 128 -20.22 24.11 -33.94
N LEU A 129 -21.38 23.65 -33.45
CA LEU A 129 -22.68 24.24 -33.77
C LEU A 129 -22.74 25.72 -33.36
N ALA A 130 -22.23 26.07 -32.17
CA ALA A 130 -22.16 27.45 -31.73
C ALA A 130 -21.25 28.32 -32.62
N ALA A 131 -20.13 27.77 -33.10
CA ALA A 131 -19.24 28.46 -34.03
C ALA A 131 -19.90 28.64 -35.41
N GLU A 132 -20.57 27.62 -35.93
CA GLU A 132 -21.32 27.67 -37.19
C GLU A 132 -22.44 28.72 -37.13
N GLN A 133 -23.19 28.76 -36.02
CA GLN A 133 -24.23 29.78 -35.80
C GLN A 133 -23.65 31.20 -35.74
N LYS A 134 -22.53 31.40 -35.03
CA LYS A 134 -21.83 32.69 -34.99
C LYS A 134 -21.33 33.12 -36.36
N ILE A 135 -20.79 32.20 -37.15
CA ILE A 135 -20.35 32.46 -38.52
C ILE A 135 -21.55 32.85 -39.39
N ALA A 136 -22.69 32.15 -39.27
CA ALA A 136 -23.90 32.48 -40.01
C ALA A 136 -24.42 33.88 -39.68
N GLN A 137 -24.49 34.23 -38.39
CA GLN A 137 -24.88 35.56 -37.93
C GLN A 137 -23.91 36.64 -38.44
N ALA A 138 -22.61 36.41 -38.34
CA ALA A 138 -21.60 37.35 -38.83
C ALA A 138 -21.69 37.54 -40.36
N LYS A 139 -21.96 36.47 -41.11
CA LYS A 139 -22.19 36.55 -42.57
C LYS A 139 -23.42 37.38 -42.90
N GLU A 140 -24.52 37.18 -42.19
CA GLU A 140 -25.74 37.94 -42.41
C GLU A 140 -25.53 39.43 -42.11
N GLN A 141 -24.86 39.75 -40.99
CA GLN A 141 -24.49 41.11 -40.63
C GLN A 141 -23.57 41.75 -41.68
N ALA A 142 -22.54 41.04 -42.16
CA ALA A 142 -21.62 41.54 -43.17
C ALA A 142 -22.32 41.80 -44.52
N LEU A 143 -23.21 40.89 -44.95
CA LEU A 143 -24.02 41.07 -46.15
C LEU A 143 -25.00 42.24 -46.01
N GLY A 144 -25.58 42.44 -44.82
CA GLY A 144 -26.43 43.59 -44.51
C GLY A 144 -25.65 44.91 -44.60
N ALA A 145 -24.48 44.97 -43.96
CA ALA A 145 -23.59 46.13 -44.00
C ALA A 145 -23.15 46.46 -45.43
N LEU A 146 -22.74 45.46 -46.23
CA LEU A 146 -22.35 45.65 -47.62
C LEU A 146 -23.49 46.21 -48.48
N ARG A 147 -24.72 45.73 -48.30
CA ARG A 147 -25.89 46.25 -49.02
C ARG A 147 -26.19 47.70 -48.63
N ALA A 148 -26.09 48.04 -47.35
CA ALA A 148 -26.30 49.40 -46.88
C ALA A 148 -25.23 50.37 -47.42
N GLU A 149 -23.97 49.94 -47.45
CA GLU A 149 -22.87 50.71 -48.02
C GLU A 149 -23.04 50.90 -49.54
N ALA A 150 -23.36 49.83 -50.27
CA ALA A 150 -23.64 49.89 -51.70
C ALA A 150 -24.83 50.82 -52.03
N ALA A 151 -25.91 50.75 -51.25
CA ALA A 151 -27.06 51.65 -51.40
C ALA A 151 -26.69 53.12 -51.15
N THR A 152 -25.85 53.37 -50.13
CA THR A 152 -25.37 54.72 -49.80
C THR A 152 -24.47 55.27 -50.91
N LEU A 153 -23.57 54.44 -51.46
CA LEU A 153 -22.71 54.81 -52.58
C LEU A 153 -23.52 55.10 -53.85
N ALA A 154 -24.48 54.23 -54.18
CA ALA A 154 -25.37 54.42 -55.31
C ALA A 154 -26.22 55.70 -55.17
N ALA A 155 -26.78 55.97 -53.98
CA ALA A 155 -27.54 57.19 -53.71
C ALA A 155 -26.66 58.44 -53.81
N THR A 156 -25.40 58.37 -53.35
CA THR A 156 -24.45 59.48 -53.45
C THR A 156 -24.08 59.74 -54.91
N ALA A 157 -23.76 58.70 -55.69
CA ALA A 157 -23.48 58.81 -57.11
C ALA A 157 -24.68 59.35 -57.91
N ALA A 158 -25.90 58.89 -57.61
CA ALA A 158 -27.12 59.40 -58.22
C ALA A 158 -27.35 60.89 -57.89
N ARG A 159 -27.10 61.30 -56.64
CA ARG A 159 -27.16 62.71 -56.23
C ARG A 159 -26.14 63.56 -57.00
N GLN A 160 -24.92 63.07 -57.17
CA GLN A 160 -23.87 63.73 -57.97
C GLN A 160 -24.31 63.89 -59.43
N LEU A 161 -24.79 62.81 -60.05
CA LEU A 161 -25.25 62.82 -61.44
C LEU A 161 -26.43 63.79 -61.67
N ILE A 162 -27.38 63.83 -60.72
CA ILE A 162 -28.50 64.78 -60.76
C ILE A 162 -27.98 66.21 -60.67
N HIS A 163 -27.05 66.50 -59.75
CA HIS A 163 -26.44 67.83 -59.62
C HIS A 163 -25.78 68.28 -60.94
N ASP A 164 -24.95 67.42 -61.53
CA ASP A 164 -24.25 67.71 -62.79
C ASP A 164 -25.22 67.94 -63.97
N LEU A 165 -26.36 67.22 -63.99
CA LEU A 165 -27.40 67.40 -65.01
C LEU A 165 -28.21 68.70 -64.83
N LEU A 166 -28.39 69.17 -63.59
CA LEU A 166 -29.14 70.39 -63.29
C LEU A 166 -28.32 71.69 -63.45
N GLU A 167 -26.98 71.65 -63.40
CA GLU A 167 -26.14 72.83 -63.65
C GLU A 167 -26.14 73.29 -65.13
N GLY A 168 -26.65 72.47 -66.06
CA GLY A 168 -26.75 72.77 -67.49
C GLY A 168 -28.12 73.27 -67.97
N GLU A 169 -28.23 73.50 -69.28
CA GLU A 169 -29.46 73.99 -69.97
C GLU A 169 -30.71 73.12 -69.70
N LYS A 170 -30.52 71.82 -69.43
CA LYS A 170 -31.59 70.89 -69.04
C LYS A 170 -32.20 71.18 -67.68
N GLY A 171 -31.44 71.72 -66.72
CA GLY A 171 -31.94 72.09 -65.40
C GLY A 171 -32.89 73.29 -65.47
N VAL A 172 -32.55 74.29 -66.30
CA VAL A 172 -33.41 75.45 -66.57
C VAL A 172 -34.73 75.00 -67.23
N ALA A 173 -34.65 74.12 -68.24
CA ALA A 173 -35.84 73.56 -68.89
C ALA A 173 -36.73 72.74 -67.93
N LEU A 174 -36.14 72.05 -66.95
CA LEU A 174 -36.89 71.30 -65.93
C LEU A 174 -37.60 72.25 -64.96
N ILE A 175 -36.96 73.34 -64.56
CA ILE A 175 -37.55 74.38 -63.71
C ILE A 175 -38.76 75.01 -64.43
N ASP A 176 -38.60 75.42 -65.68
CA ASP A 176 -39.69 75.99 -66.47
C ASP A 176 -40.87 75.02 -66.64
N ALA A 177 -40.60 73.73 -66.87
CA ALA A 177 -41.62 72.69 -66.94
C ALA A 177 -42.35 72.47 -65.60
N THR A 178 -41.64 72.46 -64.47
CA THR A 178 -42.27 72.34 -63.15
C THR A 178 -43.10 73.56 -62.76
N ILE A 179 -42.67 74.77 -63.16
CA ILE A 179 -43.46 76.01 -62.98
C ILE A 179 -44.75 75.91 -63.80
N ALA A 180 -44.68 75.41 -65.04
CA ALA A 180 -45.84 75.19 -65.88
C ALA A 180 -46.81 74.14 -65.30
N GLU A 181 -46.30 73.05 -64.72
CA GLU A 181 -47.11 71.99 -64.09
C GLU A 181 -47.78 72.47 -62.79
N ILE A 182 -47.09 73.22 -61.94
CA ILE A 182 -47.67 73.81 -60.71
C ILE A 182 -48.72 74.87 -61.07
N ALA A 183 -48.49 75.67 -62.10
CA ALA A 183 -49.48 76.61 -62.61
C ALA A 183 -50.73 75.88 -63.16
N ALA A 184 -50.56 74.69 -63.74
CA ALA A 184 -51.64 73.85 -64.24
C ALA A 184 -52.41 73.09 -63.14
N ASN A 185 -51.76 72.70 -62.05
CA ASN A 185 -52.36 71.90 -60.97
C ASN A 185 -52.83 72.75 -59.77
N ARG A 186 -53.14 74.03 -59.97
CA ARG A 186 -53.70 74.89 -58.92
C ARG A 186 -55.18 74.53 -58.69
N PRO A 187 -55.58 73.89 -57.58
CA PRO A 187 -57.00 73.69 -57.28
C PRO A 187 -57.64 75.07 -57.05
N HIS A 188 -58.84 75.25 -57.61
CA HIS A 188 -59.67 76.45 -57.43
C HIS A 188 -59.97 76.74 -55.95
#